data_AF-A0A7L4NGR6-F1
#
_entry.id   AF-A0A7L4NGR6-F1
#
_cell.length_a   1.000
_cell.length_b   1.000
_cell.length_c   1.000
_cell.angle_alpha   90.00
_cell.angle_beta   90.00
_cell.angle_gamma   90.00
#
_symmetry.space_group_name_H-M   'P 1'
#
loop_
_entity.id
_entity.type
_entity.pdbx_description
1 polymer ?
#
loop_
_entity_poly.entity_id
_entity_poly.type
_entity_poly.pdbx_seq_one_letter_code
_entity_poly.pdbx_strand_id
1 'polypeptide(L)'
;RHVHQVDAVLLSHPDPLHLGALPYAVGKMGLNCAIYATIPVYKMGQMFMYDLYQSRHNTEDFTLFTLDDVDAAFDKIQQLKFSQIVNLKGKGHGLSITPLPAGHMIGGTIWKIVKDGEEEIVYAVDFNHKREM
;
A
#
# COMPACT_ATOMS: atom_id res chain seq x y z
N ARG A 1 -12.26 14.45 -3.45
CA ARG A 1 -12.75 15.36 -2.37
C ARG A 1 -12.04 15.14 -1.03
N HIS A 2 -11.70 13.90 -0.64
CA HIS A 2 -11.08 13.61 0.67
C HIS A 2 -9.56 13.42 0.68
N VAL A 3 -8.88 13.46 -0.48
CA VAL A 3 -7.43 13.18 -0.57
C VAL A 3 -6.58 14.06 0.37
N HIS A 4 -6.94 15.32 0.55
CA HIS A 4 -6.22 16.24 1.45
C HIS A 4 -6.44 15.96 2.95
N GLN A 5 -7.35 15.05 3.30
CA GLN A 5 -7.61 14.63 4.68
C GLN A 5 -6.86 13.34 5.05
N VAL A 6 -6.13 12.74 4.11
CA VAL A 6 -5.39 11.49 4.33
C VAL A 6 -3.96 11.81 4.76
N ASP A 7 -3.56 11.35 5.95
CA ASP A 7 -2.21 11.56 6.49
C ASP A 7 -1.30 10.32 6.37
N ALA A 8 -1.87 9.13 6.12
CA ALA A 8 -1.12 7.89 5.86
C ALA A 8 -1.91 6.90 5.00
N VAL A 9 -1.20 6.08 4.22
CA VAL A 9 -1.76 4.96 3.46
C VAL A 9 -1.03 3.68 3.83
N LEU A 10 -1.77 2.60 4.03
CA LEU A 10 -1.25 1.26 4.32
C LEU A 10 -1.62 0.32 3.17
N LEU A 11 -0.64 -0.26 2.48
CA LEU A 11 -0.87 -1.24 1.41
C LEU A 11 -0.78 -2.66 1.97
N SER A 12 -1.69 -3.54 1.57
CA SER A 12 -1.76 -4.93 2.06
C SER A 12 -1.16 -5.94 1.10
N HIS A 13 -1.56 -5.90 -0.18
CA HIS A 13 -1.17 -6.87 -1.20
C HIS A 13 -0.65 -6.17 -2.46
N PRO A 14 0.20 -6.85 -3.26
CA PRO A 14 0.84 -6.24 -4.42
C PRO A 14 -0.11 -6.08 -5.63
N ASP A 15 -1.27 -6.73 -5.64
CA ASP A 15 -2.12 -6.77 -6.84
C ASP A 15 -2.94 -5.48 -7.08
N PRO A 16 -3.45 -5.28 -8.30
CA PRO A 16 -4.23 -4.09 -8.64
C PRO A 16 -5.53 -3.89 -7.84
N LEU A 17 -6.12 -4.91 -7.23
CA LEU A 17 -7.32 -4.73 -6.42
C LEU A 17 -7.00 -3.97 -5.13
N HIS A 18 -5.78 -4.12 -4.63
CA HIS A 18 -5.33 -3.53 -3.37
C HIS A 18 -4.55 -2.23 -3.54
N LEU A 19 -3.81 -2.07 -4.63
CA LEU A 19 -2.99 -0.86 -4.86
C LEU A 19 -3.17 -0.20 -6.24
N GLY A 20 -4.09 -0.70 -7.07
CA GLY A 20 -4.25 -0.22 -8.46
C GLY A 20 -4.65 1.24 -8.61
N ALA A 21 -5.33 1.79 -7.61
CA ALA A 21 -5.70 3.21 -7.59
C ALA A 21 -4.54 4.13 -7.18
N LEU A 22 -3.43 3.60 -6.66
CA LEU A 22 -2.37 4.39 -6.07
C LEU A 22 -1.67 5.34 -7.07
N PRO A 23 -1.28 4.91 -8.30
CA PRO A 23 -0.69 5.82 -9.28
C PRO A 23 -1.62 6.99 -9.62
N TYR A 24 -2.91 6.72 -9.80
CA TYR A 24 -3.90 7.76 -10.05
C TYR A 24 -4.07 8.72 -8.86
N ALA A 25 -4.15 8.17 -7.65
CA ALA A 25 -4.32 8.96 -6.44
C ALA A 25 -3.13 9.90 -6.19
N VAL A 26 -1.91 9.43 -6.41
CA VAL A 26 -0.69 10.25 -6.26
C VAL A 26 -0.52 11.23 -7.41
N GLY A 27 -0.52 10.74 -8.65
CA GLY A 27 -0.18 11.54 -9.83
C GLY A 27 -1.26 12.51 -10.27
N LYS A 28 -2.54 12.16 -10.12
CA LYS A 28 -3.66 12.99 -10.61
C LYS A 28 -4.46 13.64 -9.49
N MET A 29 -4.66 12.95 -8.36
CA MET A 29 -5.46 13.49 -7.25
C MET A 29 -4.63 14.28 -6.22
N GLY A 30 -3.30 14.26 -6.32
CA GLY A 30 -2.41 15.02 -5.44
C GLY A 30 -2.28 14.43 -4.04
N LEU A 31 -2.41 13.10 -3.89
CA LEU A 31 -2.16 12.43 -2.62
C LEU A 31 -0.70 12.64 -2.19
N ASN A 32 -0.52 13.26 -1.03
CA ASN A 32 0.78 13.64 -0.53
C ASN A 32 0.92 13.31 0.97
N CYS A 33 1.03 12.03 1.26
CA CYS A 33 1.19 11.49 2.60
C CYS A 33 2.19 10.34 2.62
N ALA A 34 2.56 9.87 3.82
CA ALA A 34 3.39 8.68 3.94
C ALA A 34 2.61 7.43 3.48
N ILE A 35 3.23 6.60 2.66
CA ILE A 35 2.67 5.32 2.21
C ILE A 35 3.55 4.22 2.80
N TYR A 36 2.94 3.20 3.40
CA TYR A 36 3.66 2.10 4.03
C TYR A 36 3.28 0.78 3.36
N ALA A 37 4.28 -0.02 3.07
CA ALA A 37 4.12 -1.35 2.50
C ALA A 37 5.30 -2.24 2.91
N THR A 38 5.14 -3.55 2.83
CA THR A 38 6.29 -4.45 2.95
C THR A 38 7.14 -4.42 1.68
N ILE A 39 8.41 -4.82 1.78
CA ILE A 39 9.34 -4.86 0.64
C ILE A 39 8.79 -5.65 -0.56
N PRO A 40 8.17 -6.84 -0.40
CA PRO A 40 7.64 -7.55 -1.55
C PRO A 40 6.40 -6.89 -2.15
N VAL A 41 5.54 -6.25 -1.33
CA VAL A 41 4.40 -5.45 -1.84
C VAL A 41 4.89 -4.28 -2.68
N TYR A 42 5.94 -3.59 -2.24
CA TYR A 42 6.60 -2.55 -3.03
C TYR A 42 7.12 -3.08 -4.37
N LYS A 43 7.98 -4.11 -4.34
CA LYS A 43 8.64 -4.61 -5.56
C LYS A 43 7.68 -5.24 -6.55
N MET A 44 6.82 -6.15 -6.08
CA MET A 44 5.87 -6.86 -6.94
C MET A 44 4.72 -5.94 -7.36
N GLY A 45 4.29 -5.04 -6.47
CA GLY A 45 3.26 -4.06 -6.80
C GLY A 45 3.67 -3.15 -7.95
N GLN A 46 4.92 -2.69 -7.96
CA GLN A 46 5.41 -1.85 -9.05
C GLN A 46 5.37 -2.60 -10.38
N MET A 47 5.80 -3.87 -10.37
CA MET A 47 5.73 -4.74 -11.55
C MET A 47 4.29 -4.98 -12.02
N PHE A 48 3.34 -5.22 -11.12
CA PHE A 48 1.93 -5.38 -11.47
C PHE A 48 1.33 -4.10 -12.08
N MET A 49 1.73 -2.93 -11.60
CA MET A 49 1.24 -1.67 -12.15
C MET A 49 1.83 -1.35 -13.52
N TYR A 50 3.10 -1.71 -13.76
CA TYR A 50 3.69 -1.64 -15.11
C TYR A 50 2.99 -2.58 -16.09
N ASP A 51 2.76 -3.83 -15.69
CA ASP A 51 2.06 -4.81 -16.51
C ASP A 51 0.62 -4.37 -16.82
N LEU A 52 -0.11 -3.87 -15.81
CA LEU A 52 -1.47 -3.35 -15.99
C LEU A 52 -1.50 -2.17 -16.97
N TYR A 53 -0.56 -1.24 -16.87
CA TYR A 53 -0.45 -0.12 -17.80
C TYR A 53 -0.20 -0.62 -19.22
N GLN A 54 0.84 -1.44 -19.42
CA GLN A 54 1.22 -1.93 -20.76
C GLN A 54 0.11 -2.76 -21.39
N SER A 55 -0.51 -3.66 -20.63
CA SER A 55 -1.60 -4.52 -21.08
C SER A 55 -2.78 -3.70 -21.60
N ARG A 56 -3.20 -2.67 -20.86
CA ARG A 56 -4.28 -1.78 -21.30
C ARG A 56 -3.86 -0.89 -22.46
N HIS A 57 -2.70 -0.25 -22.37
CA HIS A 57 -2.18 0.64 -23.42
C HIS A 57 -2.04 -0.05 -24.78
N ASN A 58 -1.76 -1.35 -24.80
CA ASN A 58 -1.69 -2.15 -26.03
C ASN A 58 -3.07 -2.47 -26.64
N THR A 59 -4.15 -2.30 -25.89
CA THR A 59 -5.52 -2.67 -26.31
C THR A 59 -6.47 -1.49 -26.42
N GLU A 60 -6.24 -0.43 -25.66
CA GLU A 60 -7.09 0.76 -25.56
C GLU A 60 -6.24 2.02 -25.38
N ASP A 61 -6.83 3.19 -25.68
CA ASP A 61 -6.22 4.49 -25.35
C ASP A 61 -6.29 4.74 -23.83
N PHE A 62 -5.37 4.11 -23.11
CA PHE A 62 -5.32 4.14 -21.65
C PHE A 62 -4.66 5.43 -21.14
N THR A 63 -5.49 6.35 -20.64
CA THR A 63 -5.07 7.68 -20.17
C THR A 63 -5.29 7.91 -18.68
N LEU A 64 -5.72 6.88 -17.93
CA LEU A 64 -6.04 7.02 -16.52
C LEU A 64 -4.81 7.38 -15.68
N PHE A 65 -3.71 6.66 -15.84
CA PHE A 65 -2.41 6.96 -15.25
C PHE A 65 -1.29 6.54 -16.21
N THR A 66 -0.09 7.06 -16.00
CA THR A 66 1.13 6.82 -16.81
C THR A 66 2.17 6.03 -16.02
N LEU A 67 3.24 5.55 -16.68
CA LEU A 67 4.37 4.93 -16.00
C LEU A 67 5.06 5.91 -15.02
N ASP A 68 5.13 7.19 -15.35
CA ASP A 68 5.66 8.22 -14.45
C ASP A 68 4.80 8.37 -13.18
N ASP A 69 3.47 8.23 -13.31
CA ASP A 69 2.57 8.24 -12.14
C ASP A 69 2.78 6.99 -11.27
N VAL A 70 3.15 5.85 -11.87
CA VAL A 70 3.54 4.63 -11.13
C VAL A 70 4.82 4.90 -10.34
N ASP A 71 5.87 5.40 -10.99
CA ASP A 71 7.15 5.69 -10.33
C ASP A 71 7.00 6.70 -9.20
N ALA A 72 6.29 7.81 -9.46
CA ALA A 72 6.02 8.84 -8.46
C ALA A 72 5.23 8.32 -7.25
N ALA A 73 4.35 7.33 -7.45
CA ALA A 73 3.61 6.70 -6.36
C ALA A 73 4.50 5.76 -5.53
N PHE A 74 5.30 4.91 -6.20
CA PHE A 74 6.12 3.92 -5.53
C PHE A 74 7.34 4.55 -4.82
N ASP A 75 7.92 5.62 -5.35
CA ASP A 75 9.02 6.36 -4.70
C ASP A 75 8.64 6.94 -3.32
N LYS A 76 7.35 7.19 -3.08
CA LYS A 76 6.84 7.68 -1.78
C LYS A 76 6.65 6.57 -0.74
N ILE A 77 6.82 5.30 -1.13
CA ILE A 77 6.56 4.15 -0.25
C ILE A 77 7.73 3.92 0.70
N GLN A 78 7.42 3.93 1.99
CA GLN A 78 8.30 3.47 3.05
C GLN A 78 8.20 1.95 3.18
N GLN A 79 9.30 1.28 2.88
CA GLN A 79 9.38 -0.18 2.86
C GLN A 79 9.63 -0.73 4.27
N LEU A 80 8.77 -1.64 4.71
CA LEU A 80 8.81 -2.25 6.04
C LEU A 80 9.14 -3.74 5.99
N LYS A 81 9.65 -4.26 7.11
CA LYS A 81 9.76 -5.70 7.38
C LYS A 81 8.60 -6.15 8.27
N PHE A 82 8.23 -7.42 8.21
CA PHE A 82 7.23 -7.98 9.12
C PHE A 82 7.64 -7.81 10.58
N SER A 83 6.63 -7.61 11.44
CA SER A 83 6.77 -7.33 12.87
C SER A 83 7.56 -6.08 13.23
N GLN A 84 7.90 -5.24 12.24
CA GLN A 84 8.52 -3.93 12.49
C GLN A 84 7.46 -2.96 13.00
N ILE A 85 7.66 -2.46 14.22
CA ILE A 85 6.80 -1.40 14.78
C ILE A 85 7.26 -0.06 14.23
N VAL A 86 6.33 0.69 13.63
CA VAL A 86 6.56 2.06 13.15
C VAL A 86 5.63 3.00 13.89
N ASN A 87 6.22 3.92 14.66
CA ASN A 87 5.48 4.98 15.32
C ASN A 87 5.22 6.11 14.31
N LEU A 88 3.96 6.44 14.09
CA LEU A 88 3.56 7.50 13.17
C LEU A 88 3.95 8.87 13.73
N LYS A 89 4.30 9.79 12.82
CA LYS A 89 4.73 11.16 13.14
C LYS A 89 3.65 12.17 12.77
N GLY A 90 3.80 13.40 13.25
CA GLY A 90 2.89 14.50 12.94
C GLY A 90 1.49 14.26 13.51
N LYS A 91 0.45 14.38 12.67
CA LYS A 91 -0.94 14.18 13.10
C LYS A 91 -1.26 12.75 13.57
N GLY A 92 -0.43 11.77 13.19
CA GLY A 92 -0.55 10.38 13.65
C GLY A 92 0.18 10.09 14.96
N HIS A 93 0.70 11.10 15.67
CA HIS A 93 1.39 10.87 16.93
C HIS A 93 0.53 10.11 17.95
N GLY A 94 1.13 9.14 18.63
CA GLY A 94 0.43 8.21 19.53
C GLY A 94 -0.17 6.98 18.82
N LEU A 95 0.02 6.85 17.50
CA LEU A 95 -0.31 5.64 16.75
C LEU A 95 0.96 4.89 16.34
N SER A 96 0.90 3.57 16.42
CA SER A 96 1.90 2.67 15.84
C SER A 96 1.27 1.70 14.86
N ILE A 97 1.99 1.38 13.79
CA ILE A 97 1.60 0.39 12.80
C ILE A 97 2.60 -0.77 12.80
N THR A 98 2.10 -1.99 12.64
CA THR A 98 2.92 -3.20 12.55
C THR A 98 2.39 -4.08 11.42
N PRO A 99 3.19 -4.35 10.38
CA PRO A 99 2.83 -5.29 9.33
C PRO A 99 3.04 -6.73 9.82
N LEU A 100 2.02 -7.57 9.70
CA LEU A 100 2.03 -9.00 10.02
C LEU A 100 1.78 -9.82 8.74
N PRO A 101 2.31 -11.04 8.63
CA PRO A 101 2.15 -11.86 7.43
C PRO A 101 0.68 -12.28 7.23
N ALA A 102 0.10 -11.95 6.07
CA ALA A 102 -1.24 -12.37 5.68
C ALA A 102 -1.29 -13.78 5.06
N GLY A 103 -0.20 -14.23 4.43
CA GLY A 103 -0.07 -15.59 3.89
C GLY A 103 -0.80 -15.91 2.58
N HIS A 104 -1.45 -14.93 1.94
CA HIS A 104 -2.18 -15.15 0.67
C HIS A 104 -1.33 -14.85 -0.58
N MET A 105 -0.61 -13.74 -0.58
CA MET A 105 0.38 -13.40 -1.60
C MET A 105 1.74 -13.14 -0.96
N ILE A 106 2.82 -13.22 -1.76
CA ILE A 106 4.17 -12.91 -1.30
C ILE A 106 4.20 -11.47 -0.78
N GLY A 107 4.55 -11.31 0.50
CA GLY A 107 4.56 -10.01 1.20
C GLY A 107 3.20 -9.50 1.66
N GLY A 108 2.12 -10.25 1.43
CA GLY A 108 0.77 -9.90 1.89
C GLY A 108 0.74 -9.56 3.37
N THR A 109 0.05 -8.48 3.71
CA THR A 109 0.16 -7.83 5.02
C THR A 109 -1.19 -7.64 5.70
N ILE A 110 -1.29 -8.18 6.91
CA ILE A 110 -2.28 -7.77 7.92
C ILE A 110 -1.68 -6.57 8.66
N TRP A 111 -2.45 -5.51 8.85
CA TRP A 111 -1.99 -4.33 9.58
C TRP A 111 -2.56 -4.34 11.00
N LYS A 112 -1.66 -4.35 11.98
CA LYS A 112 -2.01 -4.03 13.36
C LYS A 112 -1.73 -2.54 13.60
N ILE A 113 -2.74 -1.81 14.05
CA ILE A 113 -2.68 -0.38 14.33
C ILE A 113 -3.02 -0.22 15.82
N VAL A 114 -2.10 0.35 16.60
CA VAL A 114 -2.26 0.50 18.05
C VAL A 114 -2.19 1.97 18.41
N LYS A 115 -3.15 2.44 19.19
CA LYS A 115 -3.10 3.74 19.85
C LYS A 115 -2.56 3.58 21.28
N ASP A 116 -1.63 4.44 21.66
CA ASP A 116 -0.98 4.38 22.97
C ASP A 116 -2.00 4.35 24.11
N GLY A 117 -1.98 3.26 24.90
CA GLY A 117 -2.78 3.12 26.13
C GLY A 117 -4.28 2.86 25.92
N GLU A 118 -4.74 2.60 24.70
CA GLU A 118 -6.17 2.46 24.41
C GLU A 118 -6.50 1.23 23.54
N GLU A 119 -6.50 1.42 22.22
CA GLU A 119 -7.20 0.55 21.26
C GLU A 119 -6.23 -0.11 20.28
N GLU A 120 -6.53 -1.36 19.96
CA GLU A 120 -5.88 -2.12 18.89
C GLU A 120 -6.89 -2.38 17.77
N ILE A 121 -6.55 -1.93 16.56
CA ILE A 121 -7.32 -2.15 15.34
C ILE A 121 -6.51 -3.09 14.44
N VAL A 122 -7.16 -4.15 13.96
CA VAL A 122 -6.56 -5.09 13.02
C VAL A 122 -7.28 -5.02 11.68
N TYR A 123 -6.54 -4.69 10.63
CA TYR A 123 -6.98 -4.78 9.25
C TYR A 123 -6.41 -6.07 8.64
N ALA A 124 -7.28 -7.06 8.45
CA ALA A 124 -6.93 -8.39 7.93
C ALA A 124 -7.88 -8.79 6.79
N VAL A 125 -7.60 -8.30 5.58
CA VAL A 125 -8.28 -8.73 4.35
C VAL A 125 -7.47 -9.82 3.66
N ASP A 126 -8.14 -10.68 2.90
CA ASP A 126 -7.53 -11.72 2.05
C ASP A 126 -6.37 -12.46 2.73
N PHE A 127 -6.55 -12.84 4.01
CA PHE A 127 -5.54 -13.57 4.76
C PHE A 127 -5.76 -15.08 4.66
N ASN A 128 -4.67 -15.84 4.65
CA ASN A 128 -4.68 -17.29 4.64
C ASN A 128 -4.25 -17.84 6.01
N HIS A 129 -5.15 -18.57 6.65
CA HIS A 129 -4.87 -19.23 7.93
C HIS A 129 -4.13 -20.56 7.76
N LYS A 130 -4.07 -21.11 6.54
CA LYS A 130 -3.32 -22.32 6.24
C LYS A 130 -1.88 -21.94 5.89
N ARG A 131 -0.93 -22.70 6.43
CA ARG A 131 0.46 -22.63 5.99
C ARG A 131 0.56 -23.34 4.64
N GLU A 132 0.59 -22.59 3.56
CA GLU A 132 0.99 -23.14 2.26
C GLU A 132 2.50 -23.42 2.31
N MET A 133 2.88 -24.66 1.99
CA MET A 133 4.28 -25.14 2.00
C MET A 133 4.91 -24.96 0.64
#